data_AF-A0AAF3F2W9-F1
#
_entry.id   AF-A0AAF3F2W9-F1
#
_cell.length_a   1.000
_cell.length_b   1.000
_cell.length_c   1.000
_cell.angle_alpha   90.00
_cell.angle_beta   90.00
_cell.angle_gamma   90.00
#
_symmetry.space_group_name_H-M   'P 1'
#
loop_
_entity.id
_entity.type
_entity.pdbx_description
1 polymer ?
#
loop_
_entity_poly.entity_id
_entity_poly.type
_entity_poly.pdbx_seq_one_letter_code
_entity_poly.pdbx_strand_id
1 'polypeptide(L)'
;MVSMLQQKLFLFLTISLILGGLVLTIAGVFSPAWQIVEIREFRAEHQHGLWWDCIRAEKHVVAVGDFYDEEPLHCMYKFDNSAELVIDNTLRNIDEDGAAGESEHHRFWAWHKIILFCIITSQIVAMVSMCCGACTPCIPTASLGFTICSIVAVVLSVIADGVFFLAANRVDNRFVQGMVGTYEQRIGYAFYLHMGGTLCWMGAALLAVTTAYKVMSSDDEIGGGYGGKDPYSWQSNSRPNPLNVHDLHFRAIPRDDPLIEKLPPGAYQRNLPYRPSPMPYRETSA
;
A
#
# COMPACT_ATOMS: atom_id res chain seq x y z
N MET A 1 11.79 -1.47 -31.19
CA MET A 1 12.98 -1.87 -30.39
C MET A 1 13.37 -0.73 -29.46
N VAL A 2 12.94 -0.77 -28.20
CA VAL A 2 13.37 0.20 -27.18
C VAL A 2 14.81 -0.16 -26.79
N SER A 3 15.73 0.80 -26.81
CA SER A 3 17.11 0.55 -26.36
C SER A 3 17.10 0.08 -24.90
N MET A 4 17.95 -0.89 -24.54
CA MET A 4 18.18 -1.32 -23.15
C MET A 4 18.41 -0.14 -22.19
N LEU A 5 18.99 0.96 -22.70
CA LEU A 5 19.17 2.21 -21.97
C LEU A 5 17.83 2.86 -21.57
N GLN A 6 16.86 2.85 -22.48
CA GLN A 6 15.56 3.49 -22.28
C GLN A 6 14.69 2.69 -21.29
N GLN A 7 14.77 1.36 -21.27
CA GLN A 7 14.10 0.54 -20.25
C GLN A 7 14.65 0.79 -18.84
N LYS A 8 15.99 0.84 -18.71
CA LYS A 8 16.65 1.15 -17.43
C LYS A 8 16.30 2.56 -16.94
N LEU A 9 16.25 3.53 -17.86
CA LEU A 9 15.86 4.90 -17.53
C LEU A 9 14.41 4.98 -17.03
N PHE A 10 13.46 4.31 -17.69
CA PHE A 10 12.06 4.29 -17.24
C PHE A 10 11.92 3.67 -15.86
N LEU A 11 12.57 2.55 -15.61
CA LEU A 11 12.53 1.87 -14.31
C LEU A 11 13.15 2.74 -13.20
N PHE A 12 14.31 3.34 -13.46
CA PHE A 12 14.95 4.26 -12.52
C PHE A 12 14.08 5.47 -12.20
N LEU A 13 13.51 6.11 -13.22
CA LEU A 13 12.66 7.29 -13.06
C LEU A 13 11.38 6.94 -12.29
N THR A 14 10.80 5.78 -12.57
CA THR A 14 9.61 5.29 -11.87
C THR A 14 9.89 5.02 -10.40
N ILE A 15 10.97 4.33 -10.06
CA ILE A 15 11.37 4.08 -8.67
C ILE A 15 11.67 5.41 -7.95
N SER A 16 12.34 6.34 -8.62
CA SER A 16 12.67 7.67 -8.06
C SER A 16 11.39 8.46 -7.74
N LEU A 17 10.39 8.41 -8.61
CA LEU A 17 9.08 9.04 -8.36
C LEU A 17 8.35 8.38 -7.18
N ILE A 18 8.41 7.05 -7.03
CA ILE A 18 7.79 6.36 -5.89
C ILE A 18 8.48 6.77 -4.59
N LEU A 19 9.83 6.81 -4.57
CA LEU A 19 10.61 7.26 -3.42
C LEU A 19 10.34 8.73 -3.06
N GLY A 20 10.35 9.62 -4.06
CA GLY A 20 10.00 11.02 -3.84
C GLY A 20 8.58 11.17 -3.29
N GLY A 21 7.62 10.42 -3.84
CA GLY A 21 6.25 10.38 -3.35
C GLY A 21 6.14 9.89 -1.91
N LEU A 22 6.84 8.82 -1.53
CA LEU A 22 6.91 8.31 -0.15
C LEU A 22 7.45 9.38 0.81
N VAL A 23 8.55 10.04 0.46
CA VAL A 23 9.14 11.09 1.30
C VAL A 23 8.18 12.26 1.49
N LEU A 24 7.57 12.75 0.41
CA LEU A 24 6.64 13.89 0.45
C LEU A 24 5.37 13.57 1.25
N THR A 25 4.79 12.39 1.04
CA THR A 25 3.58 11.97 1.75
C THR A 25 3.85 11.68 3.23
N ILE A 26 4.98 11.06 3.58
CA ILE A 26 5.41 10.91 4.99
C ILE A 26 5.62 12.30 5.61
N ALA A 27 6.33 13.20 4.94
CA ALA A 27 6.53 14.57 5.43
C ALA A 27 5.19 15.28 5.66
N GLY A 28 4.23 15.16 4.76
CA GLY A 28 2.87 15.69 4.93
C GLY A 28 2.16 15.11 6.16
N VAL A 29 2.14 13.79 6.31
CA VAL A 29 1.45 13.10 7.42
C VAL A 29 2.01 13.45 8.79
N PHE A 30 3.33 13.59 8.87
CA PHE A 30 4.05 13.98 10.08
C PHE A 30 4.16 15.50 10.24
N SER A 31 3.49 16.31 9.42
CA SER A 31 3.45 17.76 9.60
C SER A 31 2.16 18.17 10.31
N PRO A 32 2.20 19.12 11.26
CA PRO A 32 1.01 19.57 11.99
C PRO A 32 0.19 20.61 11.22
N ALA A 33 0.64 21.05 10.03
CA ALA A 33 0.02 22.15 9.30
C ALA A 33 -0.86 21.67 8.14
N TRP A 34 -1.85 20.82 8.41
CA TRP A 34 -2.85 20.46 7.40
C TRP A 34 -3.91 21.56 7.27
N GLN A 35 -4.33 22.12 8.41
CA GLN A 35 -5.06 23.38 8.48
C GLN A 35 -4.33 24.32 9.44
N ILE A 36 -4.39 25.62 9.15
CA ILE A 36 -3.77 26.67 9.97
C ILE A 36 -4.83 27.73 10.24
N VAL A 37 -4.93 28.16 11.48
CA VAL A 37 -5.80 29.25 11.90
C VAL A 37 -5.03 30.21 12.81
N GLU A 38 -5.27 31.50 12.60
CA GLU A 38 -4.70 32.57 13.43
C GLU A 38 -5.84 33.20 14.20
N ILE A 39 -5.82 33.06 15.53
CA ILE A 39 -6.87 33.57 16.41
C ILE A 39 -6.39 34.89 17.00
N ARG A 40 -7.01 35.98 16.57
CA ARG A 40 -6.54 37.34 16.89
C ARG A 40 -6.80 37.73 18.34
N GLU A 41 -7.80 37.16 19.01
CA GLU A 41 -8.04 37.44 20.43
C GLU A 41 -6.90 36.94 21.31
N PHE A 42 -6.39 35.74 21.01
CA PHE A 42 -5.33 35.10 21.78
C PHE A 42 -3.93 35.35 21.21
N ARG A 43 -3.85 35.96 20.01
CA ARG A 43 -2.61 36.14 19.23
C ARG A 43 -1.84 34.82 19.15
N ALA A 44 -2.53 33.78 18.74
CA ALA A 44 -1.98 32.45 18.64
C ALA A 44 -2.25 31.86 17.25
N GLU A 45 -1.25 31.19 16.70
CA GLU A 45 -1.35 30.37 15.50
C GLU A 45 -1.55 28.92 15.91
N HIS A 46 -2.66 28.32 15.48
CA HIS A 46 -2.95 26.91 15.68
C HIS A 46 -2.79 26.17 14.37
N GLN A 47 -1.94 25.14 14.41
CA GLN A 47 -1.69 24.23 13.30
C GLN A 47 -2.36 22.90 13.63
N HIS A 48 -3.38 22.56 12.84
CA HIS A 48 -4.11 21.31 12.97
C HIS A 48 -3.57 20.27 12.01
N GLY A 49 -3.01 19.20 12.57
CA GLY A 49 -2.54 18.05 11.83
C GLY A 49 -3.56 16.92 11.83
N LEU A 50 -3.25 15.83 11.14
CA LEU A 50 -4.16 14.68 11.06
C LEU A 50 -4.36 13.96 12.40
N TRP A 51 -3.32 13.93 13.23
CA TRP A 51 -3.28 13.13 14.46
C TRP A 51 -2.63 13.83 15.66
N TRP A 52 -2.16 15.06 15.43
CA TRP A 52 -1.56 15.94 16.42
C TRP A 52 -1.84 17.38 16.01
N ASP A 53 -1.84 18.28 16.98
CA ASP A 53 -2.04 19.71 16.80
C ASP A 53 -0.90 20.45 17.48
N CYS A 54 -0.50 21.58 16.94
CA CYS A 54 0.53 22.43 17.54
C CYS A 54 0.06 23.86 17.66
N ILE A 55 0.43 24.50 18.77
CA ILE A 55 0.06 25.88 19.10
C ILE A 55 1.33 26.70 19.22
N ARG A 56 1.31 27.91 18.66
CA ARG A 56 2.33 28.94 18.82
C ARG A 56 1.66 30.22 19.31
N ALA A 57 2.07 30.74 20.47
CA ALA A 57 1.63 32.05 20.92
C ALA A 57 2.58 33.14 20.41
N GLU A 58 2.04 34.27 19.94
CA GLU A 58 2.84 35.43 19.55
C GLU A 58 3.15 36.29 20.80
N LYS A 59 4.43 36.51 21.09
CA LYS A 59 4.87 37.36 22.21
C LYS A 59 4.51 38.82 22.00
N HIS A 60 4.25 39.51 23.12
CA HIS A 60 3.98 40.95 23.16
C HIS A 60 5.16 41.79 22.65
N VAL A 61 4.87 42.78 21.80
CA VAL A 61 5.71 43.95 21.54
C VAL A 61 5.94 44.77 22.83
N VAL A 62 6.98 44.46 23.64
CA VAL A 62 7.76 45.46 24.41
C VAL A 62 9.17 44.92 24.77
N ALA A 63 10.07 44.77 23.80
CA ALA A 63 11.51 45.00 23.96
C ALA A 63 12.17 44.94 22.60
N VAL A 64 12.95 45.96 22.24
CA VAL A 64 13.55 46.14 20.90
C VAL A 64 14.62 45.05 20.57
N GLY A 65 14.82 44.05 21.43
CA GLY A 65 15.85 43.02 21.32
C GLY A 65 15.38 41.60 20.99
N ASP A 66 14.08 41.28 21.11
CA ASP A 66 13.56 39.88 21.02
C ASP A 66 12.90 39.54 19.67
N PHE A 67 13.14 40.35 18.62
CA PHE A 67 12.48 40.25 17.31
C PHE A 67 12.76 38.97 16.51
N TYR A 68 13.57 38.03 17.01
CA TYR A 68 13.97 36.82 16.29
C TYR A 68 13.74 35.51 17.05
N ASP A 69 13.27 35.56 18.31
CA ASP A 69 12.97 34.35 19.08
C ASP A 69 11.48 34.01 18.99
N GLU A 70 11.12 33.37 17.88
CA GLU A 70 9.81 32.72 17.71
C GLU A 70 9.58 31.71 18.84
N GLU A 71 8.39 31.76 19.48
CA GLU A 71 8.08 30.79 20.53
C GLU A 71 8.06 29.35 19.99
N PRO A 72 8.57 28.38 20.77
CA PRO A 72 8.56 26.99 20.36
C PRO A 72 7.12 26.49 20.18
N LEU A 73 6.89 25.72 19.11
CA LEU A 73 5.61 25.05 18.87
C LEU A 73 5.32 24.07 20.02
N HIS A 74 4.20 24.25 20.70
CA HIS A 74 3.73 23.29 21.69
C HIS A 74 2.76 22.31 21.03
N CYS A 75 3.18 21.05 20.89
CA CYS A 75 2.41 20.03 20.18
C CYS A 75 1.72 19.04 21.13
N MET A 76 0.49 18.68 20.80
CA MET A 76 -0.39 17.77 21.55
C MET A 76 -0.95 16.70 20.61
N TYR A 77 -1.11 15.47 21.08
CA TYR A 77 -1.70 14.39 20.28
C TYR A 77 -3.23 14.37 20.41
N LYS A 78 -3.95 14.16 19.29
CA LYS A 78 -5.42 14.03 19.30
C LYS A 78 -5.92 12.76 19.99
N PHE A 79 -5.03 11.80 20.24
CA PHE A 79 -5.35 10.51 20.87
C PHE A 79 -5.24 10.53 22.40
N ASP A 80 -4.83 11.66 23.00
CA ASP A 80 -4.64 11.74 24.44
C ASP A 80 -5.99 11.91 25.18
N ASN A 81 -6.28 10.98 26.10
CA ASN A 81 -7.51 11.02 26.90
C ASN A 81 -7.56 12.26 27.82
N SER A 82 -6.40 12.79 28.25
CA SER A 82 -6.38 14.07 28.98
C SER A 82 -6.85 15.23 28.12
N ALA A 83 -6.48 15.25 26.84
CA ALA A 83 -6.94 16.26 25.90
C ALA A 83 -8.46 16.14 25.68
N GLU A 84 -8.99 14.93 25.53
CA GLU A 84 -10.43 14.70 25.37
C GLU A 84 -11.25 15.15 26.60
N LEU A 85 -10.75 14.91 27.81
CA LEU A 85 -11.41 15.34 29.05
C LEU A 85 -11.40 16.86 29.24
N VAL A 86 -10.32 17.54 28.85
CA VAL A 86 -10.26 19.00 28.87
C VAL A 86 -11.25 19.57 27.86
N ILE A 87 -11.30 19.01 26.64
CA ILE A 87 -12.27 19.39 25.60
C ILE A 87 -13.71 19.20 26.08
N ASP A 88 -14.07 18.06 26.65
CA ASP A 88 -15.43 17.78 27.14
C ASP A 88 -15.85 18.74 28.28
N ASN A 89 -14.91 19.15 29.15
CA ASN A 89 -15.17 20.16 30.17
C ASN A 89 -15.34 21.56 29.57
N THR A 90 -14.49 21.96 28.62
CA THR A 90 -14.60 23.27 27.94
C THR A 90 -15.89 23.35 27.12
N LEU A 91 -16.31 22.25 26.47
CA LEU A 91 -17.57 22.19 25.71
C LEU A 91 -18.82 22.28 26.59
N ARG A 92 -18.78 21.73 27.81
CA ARG A 92 -19.89 21.88 28.77
C ARG A 92 -20.09 23.33 29.21
N ASN A 93 -19.05 24.16 29.13
CA ASN A 93 -19.06 25.57 29.50
C ASN A 93 -19.00 26.48 28.25
N ILE A 94 -19.59 26.05 27.13
CA ILE A 94 -19.58 26.77 25.84
C ILE A 94 -20.04 28.24 25.94
N ASP A 95 -20.96 28.54 26.85
CA ASP A 95 -21.50 29.89 27.06
C ASP A 95 -20.53 30.79 27.87
N GLU A 96 -19.57 30.20 28.59
CA GLU A 96 -18.59 30.92 29.41
C GLU A 96 -17.23 31.04 28.71
N ASP A 97 -16.82 30.02 27.95
CA ASP A 97 -15.51 29.95 27.30
C ASP A 97 -15.63 30.07 25.77
N GLY A 98 -15.34 31.26 25.24
CA GLY A 98 -15.26 31.48 23.78
C GLY A 98 -14.15 30.70 23.06
N ALA A 99 -13.36 29.90 23.77
CA ALA A 99 -12.40 28.94 23.23
C ALA A 99 -13.02 27.53 23.00
N ALA A 100 -14.27 27.29 23.41
CA ALA A 100 -14.89 25.98 23.34
C ALA A 100 -15.17 25.51 21.89
N GLY A 101 -15.49 26.42 20.96
CA GLY A 101 -15.66 26.07 19.53
C GLY A 101 -14.36 25.65 18.85
N GLU A 102 -13.22 26.11 19.37
CA GLU A 102 -11.89 25.69 18.92
C GLU A 102 -11.54 24.29 19.45
N SER A 103 -11.95 23.97 20.68
CA SER A 103 -11.70 22.67 21.30
C SER A 103 -12.28 21.47 20.52
N GLU A 104 -13.39 21.65 19.79
CA GLU A 104 -13.97 20.62 18.90
C GLU A 104 -13.01 20.15 17.80
N HIS A 105 -12.08 21.02 17.35
CA HIS A 105 -11.14 20.72 16.27
C HIS A 105 -9.98 19.83 16.72
N HIS A 106 -9.71 19.78 18.04
CA HIS A 106 -8.78 18.83 18.63
C HIS A 106 -9.35 17.41 18.71
N ARG A 107 -10.67 17.24 18.55
CA ARG A 107 -11.30 15.92 18.64
C ARG A 107 -10.92 15.03 17.45
N PHE A 108 -10.66 13.77 17.73
CA PHE A 108 -10.28 12.81 16.70
C PHE A 108 -11.51 12.25 15.94
N TRP A 109 -12.02 13.07 15.02
CA TRP A 109 -13.20 12.75 14.21
C TRP A 109 -13.04 11.53 13.28
N ALA A 110 -14.16 10.98 12.84
CA ALA A 110 -14.20 9.83 11.93
C ALA A 110 -13.48 10.10 10.59
N TRP A 111 -13.54 11.32 10.07
CA TRP A 111 -12.88 11.67 8.81
C TRP A 111 -11.35 11.66 8.94
N HIS A 112 -10.77 12.11 10.06
CA HIS A 112 -9.34 11.96 10.34
C HIS A 112 -8.90 10.49 10.34
N LYS A 113 -9.70 9.61 10.96
CA LYS A 113 -9.46 8.15 10.99
C LYS A 113 -9.44 7.56 9.58
N ILE A 114 -10.40 7.94 8.73
CA ILE A 114 -10.49 7.48 7.34
C ILE A 114 -9.27 7.93 6.55
N ILE A 115 -8.88 9.21 6.66
CA ILE A 115 -7.71 9.75 5.95
C ILE A 115 -6.44 9.00 6.37
N LEU A 116 -6.17 8.90 7.68
CA LEU A 116 -4.98 8.22 8.18
C LEU A 116 -4.93 6.75 7.76
N PHE A 117 -6.07 6.05 7.79
CA PHE A 117 -6.15 4.68 7.32
C PHE A 117 -5.83 4.57 5.83
N CYS A 118 -6.43 5.43 4.99
CA CYS A 118 -6.17 5.47 3.55
C CYS A 118 -4.70 5.77 3.26
N ILE A 119 -4.12 6.77 3.93
CA ILE A 119 -2.70 7.14 3.80
C ILE A 119 -1.81 5.96 4.19
N ILE A 120 -1.91 5.43 5.41
CA ILE A 120 -1.03 4.35 5.90
C ILE A 120 -1.12 3.13 4.97
N THR A 121 -2.33 2.77 4.56
CA THR A 121 -2.54 1.66 3.61
C THR A 121 -1.89 1.96 2.26
N SER A 122 -2.02 3.19 1.75
CA SER A 122 -1.39 3.61 0.49
C SER A 122 0.14 3.53 0.56
N GLN A 123 0.76 3.90 1.70
CA GLN A 123 2.21 3.80 1.90
C GLN A 123 2.70 2.35 1.82
N ILE A 124 2.02 1.45 2.53
CA ILE A 124 2.38 0.03 2.55
C ILE A 124 2.24 -0.57 1.14
N VAL A 125 1.15 -0.25 0.44
CA VAL A 125 0.94 -0.72 -0.94
C VAL A 125 1.96 -0.11 -1.91
N ALA A 126 2.37 1.14 -1.73
CA ALA A 126 3.42 1.78 -2.51
C ALA A 126 4.80 1.13 -2.30
N MET A 127 5.12 0.74 -1.06
CA MET A 127 6.33 -0.04 -0.76
C MET A 127 6.29 -1.41 -1.45
N VAL A 128 5.16 -2.12 -1.39
CA VAL A 128 4.98 -3.40 -2.10
C VAL A 128 5.14 -3.21 -3.61
N SER A 129 4.54 -2.15 -4.17
CA SER A 129 4.69 -1.79 -5.57
C SER A 129 6.17 -1.59 -5.94
N MET A 130 6.94 -0.84 -5.14
CA MET A 130 8.37 -0.64 -5.38
C MET A 130 9.16 -1.96 -5.41
N CYS A 131 8.88 -2.88 -4.48
CA CYS A 131 9.49 -4.20 -4.46
C CYS A 131 9.15 -5.01 -5.73
N CYS A 132 7.89 -5.00 -6.17
CA CYS A 132 7.48 -5.66 -7.42
C CYS A 132 8.14 -5.01 -8.65
N GLY A 133 8.26 -3.69 -8.67
CA GLY A 133 8.93 -2.94 -9.74
C GLY A 133 10.42 -3.30 -9.86
N ALA A 134 11.12 -3.41 -8.73
CA ALA A 134 12.53 -3.84 -8.70
C ALA A 134 12.73 -5.28 -9.21
N CYS A 135 11.75 -6.16 -9.01
CA CYS A 135 11.78 -7.55 -9.48
C CYS A 135 11.34 -7.73 -10.95
N THR A 136 10.80 -6.70 -11.59
CA THR A 136 10.28 -6.77 -12.97
C THR A 136 11.32 -7.25 -14.01
N PRO A 137 12.61 -6.87 -13.94
CA PRO A 137 13.62 -7.41 -14.86
C PRO A 137 13.88 -8.92 -14.71
N CYS A 138 13.59 -9.49 -13.53
CA CYS A 138 13.82 -10.91 -13.23
C CYS A 138 12.59 -11.77 -13.52
N ILE A 139 11.39 -11.20 -13.31
CA ILE A 139 10.12 -11.92 -13.38
C ILE A 139 9.10 -11.04 -14.13
N PRO A 140 8.78 -11.33 -15.40
CA PRO A 140 7.84 -10.51 -16.19
C PRO A 140 6.46 -10.36 -15.55
N THR A 141 5.96 -11.40 -14.87
CA THR A 141 4.66 -11.36 -14.15
C THR A 141 4.66 -10.39 -12.97
N ALA A 142 5.83 -10.02 -12.43
CA ALA A 142 5.95 -9.00 -11.39
C ALA A 142 5.56 -7.59 -11.91
N SER A 143 5.58 -7.36 -13.23
CA SER A 143 5.11 -6.11 -13.84
C SER A 143 3.62 -5.87 -13.60
N LEU A 144 2.79 -6.92 -13.59
CA LEU A 144 1.37 -6.81 -13.30
C LEU A 144 1.13 -6.44 -11.83
N GLY A 145 1.84 -7.12 -10.91
CA GLY A 145 1.79 -6.78 -9.48
C GLY A 145 2.25 -5.35 -9.24
N PHE A 146 3.32 -4.92 -9.91
CA PHE A 146 3.82 -3.57 -9.85
C PHE A 146 2.75 -2.54 -10.24
N THR A 147 2.12 -2.72 -11.42
CA THR A 147 1.07 -1.83 -11.92
C THR A 147 -0.16 -1.83 -11.02
N ILE A 148 -0.69 -2.99 -10.63
CA ILE A 148 -1.89 -3.09 -9.79
C ILE A 148 -1.67 -2.40 -8.45
N CYS A 149 -0.57 -2.72 -7.75
CA CYS A 149 -0.25 -2.09 -6.48
C CYS A 149 -0.05 -0.58 -6.63
N SER A 150 0.60 -0.12 -7.71
CA SER A 150 0.78 1.33 -7.94
C SER A 150 -0.56 2.07 -8.11
N ILE A 151 -1.52 1.48 -8.83
CA ILE A 151 -2.85 2.05 -9.03
C ILE A 151 -3.62 2.08 -7.72
N VAL A 152 -3.60 0.97 -6.95
CA VAL A 152 -4.28 0.91 -5.65
C VAL A 152 -3.70 1.95 -4.67
N ALA A 153 -2.38 2.11 -4.63
CA ALA A 153 -1.74 3.13 -3.79
C ALA A 153 -2.20 4.54 -4.17
N VAL A 154 -2.20 4.87 -5.48
CA VAL A 154 -2.69 6.16 -5.98
C VAL A 154 -4.15 6.40 -5.62
N VAL A 155 -5.02 5.41 -5.83
CA VAL A 155 -6.46 5.55 -5.55
C VAL A 155 -6.69 5.84 -4.07
N LEU A 156 -6.03 5.12 -3.17
CA LEU A 156 -6.13 5.37 -1.73
C LEU A 156 -5.60 6.75 -1.33
N SER A 157 -4.49 7.20 -1.94
CA SER A 157 -3.93 8.53 -1.69
C SER A 157 -4.85 9.65 -2.18
N VAL A 158 -5.45 9.50 -3.37
CA VAL A 158 -6.42 10.46 -3.93
C VAL A 158 -7.70 10.51 -3.09
N ILE A 159 -8.17 9.37 -2.57
CA ILE A 159 -9.31 9.33 -1.64
C ILE A 159 -8.97 10.09 -0.35
N ALA A 160 -7.78 9.91 0.20
CA ALA A 160 -7.32 10.66 1.38
C ALA A 160 -7.32 12.18 1.12
N ASP A 161 -6.73 12.62 0.00
CA ASP A 161 -6.70 14.03 -0.39
C ASP A 161 -8.13 14.59 -0.58
N GLY A 162 -9.01 13.83 -1.24
CA GLY A 162 -10.40 14.22 -1.49
C GLY A 162 -11.24 14.31 -0.22
N VAL A 163 -11.14 13.32 0.68
CA VAL A 163 -11.85 13.35 1.98
C VAL A 163 -11.37 14.53 2.82
N PHE A 164 -10.06 14.78 2.87
CA PHE A 164 -9.52 15.94 3.57
C PHE A 164 -10.06 17.24 2.96
N PHE A 165 -9.97 17.40 1.64
CA PHE A 165 -10.40 18.63 0.97
C PHE A 165 -11.89 18.92 1.20
N LEU A 166 -12.74 17.90 1.13
CA LEU A 166 -14.17 18.05 1.41
C LEU A 166 -14.44 18.36 2.88
N ALA A 167 -13.72 17.70 3.81
CA ALA A 167 -13.85 17.96 5.24
C ALA A 167 -13.37 19.37 5.62
N ALA A 168 -12.25 19.84 5.07
CA ALA A 168 -11.68 21.16 5.33
C ALA A 168 -12.54 22.31 4.77
N ASN A 169 -13.27 22.06 3.66
CA ASN A 169 -14.18 23.07 3.08
C ASN A 169 -15.59 23.04 3.70
N ARG A 170 -15.90 22.07 4.56
CA ARG A 170 -17.16 22.05 5.29
C ARG A 170 -17.22 23.26 6.23
N VAL A 171 -18.35 23.97 6.25
CA VAL A 171 -18.52 25.22 7.03
C VAL A 171 -18.14 25.03 8.50
N ASP A 172 -18.56 23.92 9.11
CA ASP A 172 -18.28 23.59 10.52
C ASP A 172 -16.79 23.45 10.84
N ASN A 173 -15.98 23.07 9.84
CA ASN A 173 -14.54 22.85 9.98
C ASN A 173 -13.72 24.01 9.41
N ARG A 174 -14.29 24.80 8.50
CA ARG A 174 -13.62 25.94 7.87
C ARG A 174 -13.60 27.16 8.80
N PHE A 175 -14.59 27.29 9.67
CA PHE A 175 -14.72 28.44 10.55
C PHE A 175 -14.64 28.03 12.01
N VAL A 176 -13.67 28.59 12.73
CA VAL A 176 -13.56 28.48 14.18
C VAL A 176 -14.26 29.67 14.80
N GLN A 177 -15.14 29.41 15.77
CA GLN A 177 -15.77 30.47 16.57
C GLN A 177 -14.88 30.78 17.76
N GLY A 178 -14.40 32.02 17.84
CA GLY A 178 -13.77 32.58 19.02
C GLY A 178 -14.78 33.37 19.85
N MET A 179 -14.30 33.96 20.96
CA MET A 179 -15.13 34.74 21.89
C MET A 179 -15.74 36.01 21.26
N VAL A 180 -15.03 36.64 20.31
CA VAL A 180 -15.40 37.96 19.75
C VAL A 180 -15.59 37.90 18.22
N GLY A 181 -15.32 36.77 17.58
CA GLY A 181 -15.41 36.65 16.13
C GLY A 181 -15.29 35.23 15.60
N THR A 182 -15.37 35.10 14.27
CA THR A 182 -15.14 33.85 13.56
C THR A 182 -13.86 33.92 12.73
N TYR A 183 -13.03 32.89 12.83
CA TYR A 183 -11.74 32.78 12.17
C TYR A 183 -11.80 31.73 11.08
N GLU A 184 -11.29 32.06 9.91
CA GLU A 184 -11.23 31.13 8.80
C GLU A 184 -9.95 30.28 8.88
N GLN A 185 -10.11 28.95 8.90
CA GLN A 185 -9.02 28.01 8.77
C GLN A 185 -8.57 27.93 7.30
N ARG A 186 -7.27 28.10 7.08
CA ARG A 186 -6.65 27.94 5.76
C ARG A 186 -6.04 26.56 5.63
N ILE A 187 -6.00 26.02 4.42
CA ILE A 187 -5.27 24.79 4.12
C ILE A 187 -3.77 25.08 4.26
N GLY A 188 -3.08 24.30 5.08
CA GLY A 188 -1.67 24.46 5.36
C GLY A 188 -0.75 23.67 4.40
N TYR A 189 0.56 23.87 4.55
CA TYR A 189 1.57 23.30 3.65
C TYR A 189 1.61 21.76 3.67
N ALA A 190 1.20 21.11 4.76
CA ALA A 190 1.27 19.66 4.90
C ALA A 190 0.38 18.94 3.88
N PHE A 191 -0.80 19.50 3.61
CA PHE A 191 -1.69 19.00 2.57
C PHE A 191 -1.04 19.10 1.19
N TYR A 192 -0.39 20.22 0.88
CA TYR A 192 0.29 20.41 -0.40
C TYR A 192 1.49 19.47 -0.58
N LEU A 193 2.24 19.18 0.49
CA LEU A 193 3.29 18.16 0.45
C LEU A 193 2.71 16.77 0.15
N HIS A 194 1.64 16.38 0.84
CA HIS A 194 0.98 15.10 0.61
C HIS A 194 0.45 14.99 -0.82
N MET A 195 -0.29 16.01 -1.29
CA MET A 195 -0.81 16.09 -2.66
C MET A 195 0.32 16.04 -3.70
N GLY A 196 1.44 16.73 -3.46
CA GLY A 196 2.64 16.65 -4.31
C GLY A 196 3.19 15.23 -4.40
N GLY A 197 3.21 14.49 -3.29
CA GLY A 197 3.58 13.09 -3.28
C GLY A 197 2.58 12.19 -4.04
N THR A 198 1.28 12.45 -3.92
CA THR A 198 0.23 11.81 -4.73
C THR A 198 0.46 12.04 -6.23
N LEU A 199 0.81 13.26 -6.65
CA LEU A 199 1.15 13.57 -8.04
C LEU A 199 2.37 12.77 -8.54
N CYS A 200 3.41 12.63 -7.71
CA CYS A 200 4.57 11.80 -8.03
C CYS A 200 4.17 10.32 -8.25
N TRP A 201 3.31 9.78 -7.37
CA TRP A 201 2.80 8.42 -7.53
C TRP A 201 1.89 8.24 -8.73
N MET A 202 1.07 9.24 -9.10
CA MET A 202 0.32 9.21 -10.36
C MET A 202 1.25 9.14 -11.57
N GLY A 203 2.31 9.95 -11.58
CA GLY A 203 3.34 9.88 -12.63
C GLY A 203 4.01 8.50 -12.68
N ALA A 204 4.35 7.92 -11.53
CA ALA A 204 4.92 6.57 -11.45
C ALA A 204 3.93 5.49 -11.94
N ALA A 205 2.64 5.59 -11.61
CA ALA A 205 1.62 4.64 -12.04
C ALA A 205 1.42 4.67 -13.57
N LEU A 206 1.46 5.85 -14.19
CA LEU A 206 1.42 5.96 -15.66
C LEU A 206 2.61 5.24 -16.30
N LEU A 207 3.80 5.44 -15.76
CA LEU A 207 5.00 4.74 -16.25
C LEU A 207 4.94 3.23 -15.98
N ALA A 208 4.34 2.82 -14.85
CA ALA A 208 4.10 1.42 -14.53
C ALA A 208 3.19 0.75 -15.57
N VAL A 209 2.10 1.41 -15.99
CA VAL A 209 1.22 0.93 -17.05
C VAL A 209 1.98 0.80 -18.37
N THR A 210 2.78 1.80 -18.75
CA THR A 210 3.57 1.72 -19.99
C THR A 210 4.60 0.59 -19.95
N THR A 211 5.16 0.30 -18.77
CA THR A 211 6.12 -0.79 -18.57
C THR A 211 5.43 -2.15 -18.73
N ALA A 212 4.30 -2.37 -18.06
CA ALA A 212 3.53 -3.60 -18.19
C ALA A 212 3.05 -3.85 -19.63
N TYR A 213 2.52 -2.81 -20.29
CA TYR A 213 2.10 -2.90 -21.69
C TYR A 213 3.25 -3.33 -22.63
N LYS A 214 4.44 -2.76 -22.45
CA LYS A 214 5.61 -3.12 -23.27
C LYS A 214 6.13 -4.52 -22.99
N VAL A 215 6.11 -4.96 -21.73
CA VAL A 215 6.50 -6.33 -21.35
C VAL A 215 5.55 -7.33 -22.02
N MET A 216 4.23 -7.11 -21.92
CA MET A 216 3.23 -8.00 -22.50
C MET A 216 3.26 -8.02 -24.04
N SER A 217 3.40 -6.85 -24.68
CA SER A 217 3.48 -6.80 -26.16
C SER A 217 4.77 -7.42 -26.72
N SER A 218 5.85 -7.46 -25.94
CA SER A 218 7.08 -8.15 -26.34
C SER A 218 6.93 -9.68 -26.32
N ASP A 219 6.10 -10.21 -25.41
CA ASP A 219 5.79 -11.64 -25.37
C ASP A 219 4.95 -12.07 -26.59
N ASP A 220 4.04 -11.21 -27.08
CA ASP A 220 3.24 -11.47 -28.28
C ASP A 220 4.08 -11.52 -29.57
N GLU A 221 5.10 -10.65 -29.70
CA GLU A 221 6.02 -10.67 -30.85
C GLU A 221 6.91 -11.93 -30.89
N ILE A 222 7.25 -12.50 -29.72
CA ILE A 222 8.04 -13.74 -29.62
C ILE A 222 7.13 -14.99 -29.73
N GLY A 223 5.88 -14.89 -29.27
CA GLY A 223 4.86 -15.95 -29.35
C GLY A 223 4.34 -16.26 -30.75
N GLY A 224 4.58 -15.39 -31.74
CA GLY A 224 4.31 -15.65 -33.16
C GLY A 224 5.26 -16.65 -33.82
N GLY A 225 6.34 -17.06 -33.14
CA GLY A 225 7.40 -17.92 -33.71
C GLY A 225 7.50 -19.33 -33.13
N TYR A 226 7.10 -19.58 -31.88
CA TYR A 226 7.12 -20.93 -31.29
C TYR A 226 5.99 -21.09 -30.27
N GLY A 227 5.18 -22.12 -30.48
CA GLY A 227 3.92 -22.32 -29.79
C GLY A 227 4.01 -22.37 -28.26
N GLY A 228 3.09 -21.65 -27.63
CA GLY A 228 2.30 -22.10 -26.49
C GLY A 228 3.07 -22.54 -25.24
N LYS A 229 3.42 -21.58 -24.40
CA LYS A 229 3.40 -21.79 -22.95
C LYS A 229 2.61 -20.67 -22.31
N ASP A 230 1.33 -20.94 -22.08
CA ASP A 230 0.44 -20.05 -21.34
C ASP A 230 0.99 -19.85 -19.92
N PRO A 231 1.23 -18.60 -19.48
CA PRO A 231 1.78 -18.29 -18.16
C PRO A 231 0.82 -18.60 -16.99
N TYR A 232 -0.39 -19.11 -17.27
CA TYR A 232 -1.41 -19.46 -16.29
C TYR A 232 -1.65 -20.97 -16.11
N SER A 233 -0.86 -21.83 -16.75
CA SER A 233 -1.02 -23.28 -16.58
C SER A 233 -0.34 -23.78 -15.29
N TRP A 234 -1.11 -23.92 -14.21
CA TRP A 234 -0.75 -24.83 -13.13
C TRP A 234 -0.72 -26.25 -13.70
N GLN A 235 0.48 -26.79 -13.88
CA GLN A 235 0.72 -28.10 -14.48
C GLN A 235 0.19 -29.20 -13.54
N SER A 236 -1.03 -29.69 -13.79
CA SER A 236 -1.45 -31.00 -13.26
C SER A 236 -0.74 -32.08 -14.07
N ASN A 237 0.43 -32.49 -13.56
CA ASN A 237 1.27 -33.46 -14.24
C ASN A 237 0.68 -34.88 -14.05
N SER A 238 -0.25 -35.26 -14.93
CA SER A 238 -0.88 -36.58 -14.90
C SER A 238 -1.00 -37.19 -16.30
N ARG A 239 0.11 -37.35 -17.05
CA ARG A 239 0.24 -38.42 -18.08
C ARG A 239 1.69 -38.91 -18.20
N PRO A 240 1.92 -40.23 -18.38
CA PRO A 240 3.26 -40.83 -18.39
C PRO A 240 3.95 -40.65 -19.75
N ASN A 241 5.26 -40.40 -19.72
CA ASN A 241 6.11 -40.35 -20.92
C ASN A 241 6.13 -41.71 -21.63
N PRO A 242 6.05 -41.75 -22.98
CA PRO A 242 6.35 -42.96 -23.73
C PRO A 242 7.86 -43.23 -23.66
N LEU A 243 8.23 -44.40 -23.15
CA LEU A 243 9.62 -44.87 -23.14
C LEU A 243 10.13 -45.06 -24.58
N ASN A 244 11.19 -44.34 -24.92
CA ASN A 244 11.94 -44.53 -26.17
C ASN A 244 12.91 -45.71 -25.97
N VAL A 245 12.74 -46.78 -26.76
CA VAL A 245 13.42 -48.07 -26.61
C VAL A 245 14.90 -48.01 -27.03
N HIS A 246 15.36 -46.89 -27.61
CA HIS A 246 16.73 -46.75 -28.12
C HIS A 246 17.77 -46.23 -27.10
N ASP A 247 17.38 -45.80 -25.89
CA ASP A 247 18.31 -45.24 -24.88
C ASP A 247 18.77 -46.22 -23.79
N LEU A 248 18.53 -47.53 -23.95
CA LEU A 248 19.03 -48.53 -22.99
C LEU A 248 20.49 -48.88 -23.28
N HIS A 249 21.42 -48.07 -22.76
CA HIS A 249 22.78 -48.52 -22.52
C HIS A 249 22.77 -49.60 -21.42
N PHE A 250 23.04 -50.85 -21.82
CA PHE A 250 23.24 -51.99 -20.92
C PHE A 250 24.39 -51.69 -19.95
N ARG A 251 24.07 -51.41 -18.69
CA ARG A 251 25.02 -51.48 -17.57
C ARG A 251 24.75 -52.80 -16.84
N ALA A 252 25.63 -53.78 -17.05
CA ALA A 252 25.58 -55.05 -16.33
C ALA A 252 25.79 -54.80 -14.82
N ILE A 253 24.86 -55.29 -14.00
CA ILE A 253 25.00 -55.33 -12.53
C ILE A 253 25.61 -56.69 -12.17
N PRO A 254 26.67 -56.76 -11.33
CA PRO A 254 27.24 -58.03 -10.90
C PRO A 254 26.25 -58.84 -10.05
N ARG A 255 26.33 -60.17 -10.20
CA ARG A 255 25.52 -61.15 -9.48
C ARG A 255 26.18 -61.44 -8.13
N ASP A 256 25.57 -61.02 -7.03
CA ASP A 256 25.97 -61.46 -5.69
C ASP A 256 25.17 -62.70 -5.30
N ASP A 257 25.88 -63.78 -4.94
CA ASP A 257 25.32 -65.04 -4.48
C ASP A 257 24.69 -64.90 -3.08
N PRO A 258 23.55 -65.56 -2.80
CA PRO A 258 22.92 -65.49 -1.49
C PRO A 258 23.53 -66.49 -0.49
N LEU A 259 23.96 -65.99 0.67
CA LEU A 259 24.25 -66.78 1.87
C LEU A 259 22.94 -67.18 2.58
N ILE A 260 22.91 -68.44 2.99
CA ILE A 260 21.79 -69.26 3.48
C ILE A 260 21.32 -68.86 4.88
N GLU A 261 20.01 -68.85 5.14
CA GLU A 261 19.48 -69.24 6.46
C GLU A 261 18.17 -70.06 6.37
N LYS A 262 18.07 -71.05 7.26
CA LYS A 262 17.22 -72.24 7.23
C LYS A 262 15.81 -72.01 7.81
N LEU A 263 14.76 -72.57 7.21
CA LEU A 263 13.56 -73.05 7.92
C LEU A 263 12.87 -74.23 7.17
N PRO A 264 12.29 -75.22 7.89
CA PRO A 264 11.90 -76.53 7.35
C PRO A 264 10.51 -76.56 6.67
N PRO A 265 10.21 -77.60 5.87
CA PRO A 265 9.02 -77.65 5.02
C PRO A 265 7.82 -78.21 5.79
N GLY A 266 6.73 -77.43 5.86
CA GLY A 266 5.45 -77.93 6.36
C GLY A 266 4.55 -76.85 6.94
N ALA A 267 3.91 -76.03 6.09
CA ALA A 267 2.68 -75.34 6.45
C ALA A 267 1.86 -75.01 5.20
N TYR A 268 0.75 -75.72 5.08
CA TYR A 268 -0.32 -75.61 4.10
C TYR A 268 -1.03 -74.23 4.11
N GLN A 269 -1.57 -73.86 2.94
CA GLN A 269 -2.80 -73.06 2.70
C GLN A 269 -2.98 -71.70 3.41
N ARG A 270 -3.13 -70.63 2.60
CA ARG A 270 -4.40 -69.87 2.51
C ARG A 270 -4.41 -68.74 1.45
N ASN A 271 -5.48 -68.76 0.65
CA ASN A 271 -6.29 -67.64 0.16
C ASN A 271 -5.68 -66.59 -0.78
N LEU A 272 -5.89 -66.79 -2.09
CA LEU A 272 -5.98 -65.71 -3.08
C LEU A 272 -7.45 -65.28 -3.22
N PRO A 273 -7.79 -63.98 -3.07
CA PRO A 273 -9.10 -63.48 -3.49
C PRO A 273 -9.12 -63.17 -4.99
N TYR A 274 -10.06 -63.79 -5.67
CA TYR A 274 -10.47 -63.59 -7.06
C TYR A 274 -11.01 -62.16 -7.28
N ARG A 275 -10.55 -61.46 -8.34
CA ARG A 275 -11.13 -60.18 -8.80
C ARG A 275 -11.70 -60.38 -10.21
N PRO A 276 -13.01 -60.15 -10.44
CA PRO A 276 -13.61 -60.34 -11.75
C PRO A 276 -13.35 -59.15 -12.71
N SER A 277 -13.27 -59.47 -14.00
CA SER A 277 -13.08 -58.52 -15.12
C SER A 277 -14.33 -57.66 -15.41
N PRO A 278 -14.18 -56.45 -16.01
CA PRO A 278 -15.29 -55.54 -16.25
C PRO A 278 -16.09 -55.85 -17.52
N MET A 279 -17.40 -55.60 -17.47
CA MET A 279 -18.34 -55.62 -18.60
C MET A 279 -18.20 -54.39 -19.51
N PRO A 280 -18.47 -54.48 -20.82
CA PRO A 280 -18.44 -53.34 -21.73
C PRO A 280 -19.77 -52.56 -21.74
N TYR A 281 -19.67 -51.23 -21.79
CA TYR A 281 -20.79 -50.32 -21.99
C TYR A 281 -21.39 -50.45 -23.39
N ARG A 282 -22.72 -50.38 -23.48
CA ARG A 282 -23.52 -50.32 -24.71
C ARG A 282 -23.98 -48.87 -24.92
N GLU A 283 -23.58 -48.27 -26.05
CA GLU A 283 -24.19 -47.05 -26.57
C GLU A 283 -25.59 -47.34 -27.12
N THR A 284 -26.55 -46.43 -26.93
CA THR A 284 -27.11 -45.54 -27.98
C THR A 284 -28.50 -44.98 -27.60
N SER A 285 -28.63 -43.65 -27.78
CA SER A 285 -29.76 -42.89 -28.33
C SER A 285 -31.20 -43.07 -27.79
N ALA A 286 -31.76 -42.01 -27.20
CA ALA A 286 -32.76 -41.10 -27.80
C ALA A 286 -33.17 -40.05 -26.76
#